data_AF-A0A5B7GJ11-F1
#
_entry.id   AF-A0A5B7GJ11-F1
#
_cell.length_a   1.000
_cell.length_b   1.000
_cell.length_c   1.000
_cell.angle_alpha   90.00
_cell.angle_beta   90.00
_cell.angle_gamma   90.00
#
_symmetry.space_group_name_H-M   'P 1'
#
loop_
_entity.id
_entity.type
_entity.pdbx_description
1 polymer ?
#
loop_
_entity_poly.entity_id
_entity_poly.type
_entity_poly.pdbx_seq_one_letter_code
_entity_poly.pdbx_strand_id
1 'polypeptide(L)'
;MVPNDPGFTMELSQQMNYDQVSRAVAHHLDTDPYLLQFFKALCSSLVHFSHRDGVGNAVRCTFDGSLKDMLVITKPRHPKKIYYQQLSIRINELENKRQFKCMWLGERMKEEVELVLYPNKNGTVADLLQEVQKQVTLSENGASKLRYAGRLCAAP
;
A
#
# COMPACT_ATOMS: atom_id res chain seq x y z
N MET A 1 -7.33 -7.74 -3.90
CA MET A 1 -8.17 -7.50 -5.10
C MET A 1 -8.91 -8.77 -5.40
N VAL A 2 -10.23 -8.70 -5.52
CA VAL A 2 -11.04 -9.87 -5.86
C VAL A 2 -10.89 -10.11 -7.37
N PRO A 3 -10.43 -11.29 -7.83
CA PRO A 3 -10.39 -11.59 -9.26
C PRO A 3 -11.82 -11.49 -9.83
N ASN A 4 -11.98 -10.78 -10.95
CA ASN A 4 -13.26 -10.59 -11.67
C ASN A 4 -14.34 -9.76 -10.95
N ASP A 5 -13.97 -8.84 -10.06
CA ASP A 5 -14.91 -7.86 -9.51
C ASP A 5 -15.53 -7.01 -10.65
N PRO A 6 -16.86 -7.04 -10.85
CA PRO A 6 -17.53 -6.21 -11.85
C PRO A 6 -17.42 -4.71 -11.53
N GLY A 7 -17.06 -4.36 -10.29
CA GLY A 7 -17.02 -3.00 -9.78
C GLY A 7 -18.40 -2.37 -9.70
N PHE A 8 -18.42 -1.04 -9.58
CA PHE A 8 -19.64 -0.25 -9.62
C PHE A 8 -19.41 1.01 -10.47
N THR A 9 -20.51 1.60 -10.94
CA THR A 9 -20.47 2.87 -11.66
C THR A 9 -21.03 3.97 -10.76
N MET A 10 -20.36 5.11 -10.74
CA MET A 10 -20.79 6.28 -9.99
C MET A 10 -20.59 7.54 -10.83
N GLU A 11 -21.57 8.44 -10.79
CA GLU A 11 -21.46 9.74 -11.42
C GLU A 11 -20.71 10.70 -10.50
N LEU A 12 -19.59 11.23 -10.99
CA LEU A 12 -18.74 12.19 -10.29
C LEU A 12 -18.44 13.37 -11.21
N SER A 13 -18.23 14.55 -10.62
CA SER A 13 -17.74 15.70 -11.36
C SER A 13 -16.24 15.55 -11.64
N GLN A 14 -15.82 15.84 -12.87
CA GLN A 14 -14.41 15.80 -13.28
C GLN A 14 -13.54 16.81 -12.52
N GLN A 15 -14.16 17.84 -11.92
CA GLN A 15 -13.47 18.88 -11.15
C GLN A 15 -13.31 18.52 -9.67
N MET A 16 -13.83 17.37 -9.22
CA MET A 16 -13.69 16.97 -7.82
C MET A 16 -12.24 16.71 -7.48
N ASN A 17 -11.80 17.17 -6.31
CA ASN A 17 -10.48 16.84 -5.78
C ASN A 17 -10.45 15.46 -5.11
N TYR A 18 -9.28 15.02 -4.64
CA TYR A 18 -9.11 13.71 -4.01
C TYR A 18 -10.06 13.48 -2.82
N ASP A 19 -10.22 14.45 -1.93
CA ASP A 19 -11.07 14.32 -0.72
C ASP A 19 -12.56 14.24 -1.08
N GLN A 20 -13.01 14.99 -2.08
CA GLN A 20 -14.39 14.91 -2.56
C GLN A 20 -14.67 13.55 -3.20
N VAL A 21 -13.74 13.03 -4.02
CA VAL A 21 -13.85 11.69 -4.61
C VAL A 21 -13.86 10.62 -3.54
N SER A 22 -12.94 10.70 -2.56
CA SER A 22 -12.84 9.71 -1.49
C SER A 22 -14.11 9.63 -0.66
N ARG A 23 -14.70 10.77 -0.26
CA ARG A 23 -15.98 10.81 0.48
C ARG A 23 -17.13 10.21 -0.32
N ALA A 24 -17.24 10.50 -1.60
CA ALA A 24 -18.31 9.96 -2.45
C ALA A 24 -18.21 8.43 -2.58
N VAL A 25 -17.01 7.91 -2.84
CA VAL A 25 -16.76 6.46 -2.89
C VAL A 25 -16.99 5.81 -1.54
N ALA A 26 -16.52 6.43 -0.45
CA ALA A 26 -16.64 5.90 0.89
C ALA A 26 -18.10 5.81 1.36
N HIS A 27 -18.91 6.80 1.02
CA HIS A 27 -20.35 6.77 1.26
C HIS A 27 -21.03 5.60 0.51
N HIS A 28 -20.62 5.33 -0.74
CA HIS A 28 -21.17 4.20 -1.50
C HIS A 28 -20.76 2.83 -0.90
N LEU A 29 -19.55 2.74 -0.36
CA LEU A 29 -18.99 1.51 0.21
C LEU A 29 -19.25 1.33 1.71
N ASP A 30 -19.96 2.27 2.34
CA ASP A 30 -20.19 2.32 3.79
C ASP A 30 -18.89 2.17 4.61
N THR A 31 -17.90 3.00 4.29
CA THR A 31 -16.57 2.95 4.93
C THR A 31 -16.03 4.34 5.24
N ASP A 32 -14.92 4.42 5.97
CA ASP A 32 -14.20 5.68 6.22
C ASP A 32 -13.40 6.07 4.95
N PRO A 33 -13.53 7.31 4.42
CA PRO A 33 -12.77 7.76 3.25
C PRO A 33 -11.25 7.67 3.42
N TYR A 34 -10.73 7.71 4.65
CA TYR A 34 -9.31 7.53 4.92
C TYR A 34 -8.86 6.07 4.94
N LEU A 35 -9.77 5.10 4.85
CA LEU A 35 -9.46 3.68 4.69
C LEU A 35 -9.49 3.24 3.22
N LEU A 36 -9.48 4.19 2.27
CA LEU A 36 -9.44 3.90 0.84
C LEU A 36 -8.11 4.34 0.23
N GLN A 37 -7.50 3.45 -0.56
CA GLN A 37 -6.40 3.77 -1.45
C GLN A 37 -6.87 3.69 -2.90
N PHE A 38 -6.67 4.76 -3.67
CA PHE A 38 -6.97 4.78 -5.10
C PHE A 38 -5.74 4.47 -5.94
N PHE A 39 -5.97 3.89 -7.12
CA PHE A 39 -4.94 3.58 -8.10
C PHE A 39 -5.41 4.01 -9.48
N LYS A 40 -4.50 4.65 -10.23
CA LYS A 40 -4.77 5.00 -11.63
C LYS A 40 -4.99 3.73 -12.44
N ALA A 41 -5.84 3.77 -13.46
CA ALA A 41 -5.87 2.66 -14.43
C ALA A 41 -4.58 2.67 -15.26
N LEU A 42 -3.91 1.51 -15.35
CA LEU A 42 -2.83 1.32 -16.31
C LEU A 42 -3.49 1.05 -17.65
N CYS A 43 -3.18 1.89 -18.64
CA CYS A 43 -3.49 1.58 -20.01
C CYS A 43 -2.20 1.80 -20.79
N SER A 44 -1.53 0.68 -21.11
CA SER A 44 -0.34 0.73 -21.96
C SER A 44 -0.78 1.08 -23.37
N SER A 45 -0.60 2.34 -23.76
CA SER A 45 -0.74 2.78 -25.15
C SER A 45 0.55 2.54 -25.95
N LEU A 46 1.57 1.88 -25.40
CA LEU A 46 2.82 1.66 -26.10
C LEU A 46 3.22 0.19 -26.03
N VAL A 47 3.56 -0.31 -27.22
CA VAL A 47 4.21 -1.58 -27.56
C VAL A 47 3.29 -2.81 -27.69
N HIS A 48 3.52 -3.52 -28.81
CA HIS A 48 2.87 -4.69 -29.41
C HIS A 48 2.70 -5.95 -28.52
N PHE A 49 2.69 -5.85 -27.20
CA PHE A 49 2.60 -7.01 -26.31
C PHE A 49 1.38 -6.91 -25.40
N SER A 50 0.34 -7.67 -25.76
CA SER A 50 -0.84 -8.05 -24.96
C SER A 50 -1.50 -6.94 -24.13
N HIS A 51 -2.72 -6.58 -24.52
CA HIS A 51 -3.66 -5.71 -23.80
C HIS A 51 -3.83 -6.17 -22.33
N ARG A 52 -3.01 -5.66 -21.41
CA ARG A 52 -3.18 -5.86 -19.97
C ARG A 52 -3.90 -4.64 -19.42
N ASP A 53 -5.21 -4.74 -19.33
CA ASP A 53 -5.98 -3.88 -18.43
C ASP A 53 -5.51 -4.18 -17.00
N GLY A 54 -4.96 -3.17 -16.32
CA GLY A 54 -4.29 -3.36 -15.05
C GLY A 54 -4.36 -2.15 -14.14
N VAL A 55 -3.94 -2.38 -12.91
CA VAL A 55 -3.85 -1.36 -11.87
C VAL A 55 -2.52 -0.65 -12.04
N GLY A 56 -2.57 0.67 -12.23
CA GLY A 56 -1.42 1.52 -12.31
C GLY A 56 -0.94 1.99 -10.94
N ASN A 57 -0.26 3.13 -10.92
CA ASN A 57 0.32 3.66 -9.69
C ASN A 57 -0.75 4.11 -8.69
N ALA A 58 -0.45 3.93 -7.40
CA ALA A 58 -1.27 4.46 -6.32
C ALA A 58 -1.33 6.00 -6.40
N VAL A 59 -2.52 6.55 -6.20
CA VAL A 59 -2.75 7.99 -6.10
C VAL A 59 -2.50 8.40 -4.66
N ARG A 60 -1.60 9.37 -4.47
CA ARG A 60 -1.27 9.90 -3.15
C ARG A 60 -2.50 10.52 -2.49
N CYS A 61 -2.69 10.34 -1.19
CA CYS A 61 -3.79 11.00 -0.48
C CYS A 61 -3.65 12.53 -0.40
N THR A 62 -2.44 13.04 -0.65
CA THR A 62 -2.13 14.46 -0.79
C THR A 62 -2.12 14.92 -2.25
N PHE A 63 -2.76 14.19 -3.16
CA PHE A 63 -2.79 14.54 -4.58
C PHE A 63 -3.50 15.88 -4.79
N ASP A 64 -2.76 16.86 -5.28
CA ASP A 64 -3.24 18.22 -5.55
C ASP A 64 -3.66 18.34 -7.03
N GLY A 65 -4.76 17.68 -7.37
CA GLY A 65 -5.33 17.69 -8.71
C GLY A 65 -6.78 17.23 -8.71
N SER A 66 -7.38 17.19 -9.89
CA SER A 66 -8.77 16.83 -10.08
C SER A 66 -8.96 15.35 -10.40
N LEU A 67 -10.19 14.86 -10.32
CA LEU A 67 -10.57 13.52 -10.77
C LEU A 67 -10.16 13.28 -12.22
N LYS A 68 -10.25 14.30 -13.07
CA LYS A 68 -9.79 14.21 -14.47
C LYS A 68 -8.31 13.83 -14.56
N ASP A 69 -7.47 14.32 -13.65
CA ASP A 69 -6.02 14.06 -13.62
C ASP A 69 -5.67 12.71 -12.97
N MET A 70 -6.58 12.20 -12.13
CA MET A 70 -6.50 10.84 -11.56
C MET A 70 -6.83 9.78 -12.61
N LEU A 71 -7.71 10.09 -13.55
CA LEU A 71 -8.12 9.20 -14.63
C LEU A 71 -7.14 9.26 -15.80
N VAL A 72 -6.61 8.10 -16.22
CA VAL A 72 -5.80 8.02 -17.44
C VAL A 72 -6.75 7.95 -18.64
N ILE A 73 -6.89 9.04 -19.38
CA ILE A 73 -7.73 9.09 -20.58
C ILE A 73 -6.92 8.53 -21.76
N THR A 74 -7.18 7.28 -22.14
CA THR A 74 -6.46 6.66 -23.27
C THR A 74 -7.17 6.76 -24.60
N LYS A 75 -8.50 6.70 -24.65
CA LYS A 75 -9.29 7.09 -25.83
C LYS A 75 -10.69 7.61 -25.43
N PRO A 76 -11.32 8.47 -26.24
CA PRO A 76 -12.65 9.04 -25.95
C PRO A 76 -13.77 8.00 -25.75
N ARG A 77 -13.61 6.79 -26.30
CA ARG A 77 -14.63 5.72 -26.29
C ARG A 77 -14.40 4.65 -25.21
N HIS A 78 -13.31 4.72 -24.45
CA HIS A 78 -13.08 3.74 -23.39
C HIS A 78 -13.73 4.19 -22.08
N PRO A 79 -14.32 3.26 -21.31
CA PRO A 79 -14.86 3.57 -20.00
C PRO A 79 -13.76 4.10 -19.09
N LYS A 80 -14.06 5.20 -18.37
CA LYS A 80 -13.16 5.77 -17.39
C LYS A 80 -13.19 4.88 -16.14
N LYS A 81 -12.04 4.30 -15.80
CA LYS A 81 -11.90 3.41 -14.64
C LYS A 81 -10.87 3.96 -13.67
N ILE A 82 -11.13 3.79 -12.38
CA ILE A 82 -10.18 3.97 -11.29
C ILE A 82 -10.31 2.76 -10.37
N TYR A 83 -9.19 2.25 -9.89
CA TYR A 83 -9.19 1.11 -8.98
C TYR A 83 -9.05 1.60 -7.55
N TYR A 84 -9.56 0.84 -6.59
CA TYR A 84 -9.41 1.14 -5.18
C TYR A 84 -9.09 -0.12 -4.37
N GLN A 85 -8.57 0.09 -3.17
CA GLN A 85 -8.35 -0.92 -2.15
C GLN A 85 -8.85 -0.39 -0.80
N GLN A 86 -9.63 -1.20 -0.09
CA GLN A 86 -9.96 -0.94 1.32
C GLN A 86 -8.77 -1.34 2.20
N LEU A 87 -8.41 -0.47 3.12
CA LEU A 87 -7.28 -0.59 4.02
C LEU A 87 -7.76 -0.94 5.43
N SER A 88 -6.90 -1.60 6.20
CA SER A 88 -7.09 -1.82 7.64
C SER A 88 -6.55 -0.68 8.52
N ILE A 89 -5.81 0.25 7.93
CA ILE A 89 -5.25 1.45 8.58
C ILE A 89 -5.46 2.67 7.69
N ARG A 90 -5.36 3.88 8.25
CA ARG A 90 -5.56 5.10 7.47
C ARG A 90 -4.50 5.26 6.37
N ILE A 91 -4.90 5.81 5.23
CA ILE A 91 -4.05 5.97 4.05
C ILE A 91 -2.81 6.83 4.32
N ASN A 92 -2.93 7.88 5.14
CA ASN A 92 -1.80 8.72 5.53
C ASN A 92 -0.76 7.95 6.35
N GLU A 93 -1.21 7.06 7.23
CA GLU A 93 -0.35 6.16 8.01
C GLU A 93 0.32 5.14 7.10
N LEU A 94 -0.44 4.50 6.21
CA LEU A 94 0.10 3.56 5.22
C LEU A 94 1.17 4.22 4.34
N GLU A 95 0.91 5.43 3.85
CA GLU A 95 1.85 6.19 3.02
C GLU A 95 3.11 6.63 3.76
N ASN A 96 3.05 6.72 5.10
CA ASN A 96 4.20 7.01 5.94
C ASN A 96 4.97 5.74 6.34
N LYS A 97 4.44 4.55 6.06
CA LYS A 97 5.16 3.29 6.30
C LYS A 97 6.11 2.95 5.17
N ARG A 98 7.19 2.24 5.51
CA ARG A 98 8.15 1.68 4.55
C ARG A 98 8.22 0.18 4.77
N GLN A 99 8.12 -0.59 3.69
CA GLN A 99 8.38 -2.03 3.77
C GLN A 99 9.86 -2.27 4.09
N PHE A 100 10.11 -3.00 5.17
CA PHE A 100 11.44 -3.39 5.61
C PHE A 100 11.48 -4.91 5.79
N LYS A 101 12.33 -5.58 5.02
CA LYS A 101 12.51 -7.02 5.13
C LYS A 101 13.73 -7.31 5.99
N CYS A 102 13.61 -8.21 6.96
CA CYS A 102 14.73 -8.66 7.77
C CYS A 102 14.59 -10.11 8.18
N MET A 103 15.69 -10.72 8.61
CA MET A 103 15.68 -12.07 9.14
C MET A 103 15.66 -12.02 10.67
N TRP A 104 14.62 -12.59 11.25
CA TRP A 104 14.54 -12.88 12.67
C TRP A 104 15.34 -14.14 12.98
N LEU A 105 16.22 -14.05 13.98
CA LEU A 105 16.97 -15.17 14.53
C LEU A 105 16.39 -15.50 15.90
N GLY A 106 15.73 -16.64 16.00
CA GLY A 106 15.18 -17.17 17.24
C GLY A 106 16.26 -17.57 18.23
N GLU A 107 15.84 -18.08 19.39
CA GLU A 107 16.78 -18.48 20.44
C GLU A 107 17.84 -19.46 19.95
N ARG A 108 19.10 -19.16 20.30
CA ARG A 108 20.28 -19.99 19.96
C ARG A 108 20.43 -20.27 18.46
N MET A 109 19.95 -19.36 17.59
CA MET A 109 20.00 -19.49 16.12
C MET A 109 19.33 -20.76 15.57
N LYS A 110 18.35 -21.31 16.30
CA LYS A 110 17.64 -22.53 15.88
C LYS A 110 16.50 -22.28 14.90
N GLU A 111 16.08 -21.02 14.78
CA GLU A 111 14.98 -20.60 13.95
C GLU A 111 15.41 -19.34 13.19
N GLU A 112 15.22 -19.36 11.87
CA GLU A 112 15.41 -18.22 10.98
C GLU A 112 14.09 -17.96 10.25
N VAL A 113 13.50 -16.78 10.49
CA VAL A 113 12.22 -16.40 9.87
C VAL A 113 12.41 -15.08 9.14
N GLU A 114 12.02 -15.03 7.87
CA GLU A 114 11.95 -13.77 7.15
C GLU A 114 10.72 -12.98 7.62
N LEU A 115 10.96 -11.79 8.19
CA LEU A 115 9.93 -10.85 8.61
C LEU A 115 9.80 -9.71 7.61
N VAL A 116 8.56 -9.31 7.36
CA VAL A 116 8.21 -8.10 6.60
C VAL A 116 7.56 -7.12 7.57
N LEU A 117 8.28 -6.04 7.85
CA LEU A 117 7.91 -5.01 8.80
C LEU A 117 7.51 -3.72 8.07
N TYR A 118 6.72 -2.90 8.75
CA TYR A 118 6.22 -1.63 8.20
C TYR A 118 6.43 -0.47 9.19
N PRO A 119 7.69 -0.14 9.56
CA PRO A 119 7.99 1.04 10.37
C PRO A 119 7.70 2.34 9.60
N ASN A 120 7.58 3.44 10.34
CA ASN A 120 7.46 4.78 9.73
C ASN A 120 8.76 5.17 9.01
N LYS A 121 8.65 5.93 7.92
CA LYS A 121 9.80 6.39 7.10
C LYS A 121 10.85 7.16 7.90
N ASN A 122 10.39 7.92 8.90
CA ASN A 122 11.24 8.69 9.81
C ASN A 122 11.46 7.97 11.15
N GLY A 123 11.14 6.69 11.22
CA GLY A 123 11.28 5.87 12.42
C GLY A 123 12.73 5.53 12.74
N THR A 124 12.95 5.14 13.98
CA THR A 124 14.23 4.73 14.54
C THR A 124 14.36 3.21 14.57
N VAL A 125 15.55 2.70 14.91
CA VAL A 125 15.75 1.27 15.17
C VAL A 125 14.84 0.78 16.30
N ALA A 126 14.50 1.62 17.29
CA ALA A 126 13.58 1.22 18.36
C ALA A 126 12.17 0.91 17.83
N ASP A 127 11.68 1.73 16.89
CA ASP A 127 10.37 1.49 16.24
C ASP A 127 10.38 0.19 15.43
N LEU A 128 11.50 -0.11 14.77
CA LEU A 128 11.69 -1.39 14.07
C LEU A 128 11.61 -2.58 15.02
N LEU A 129 12.27 -2.50 16.18
CA LEU A 129 12.25 -3.56 17.18
C LEU A 129 10.85 -3.76 17.78
N GLN A 130 10.08 -2.69 17.96
CA GLN A 130 8.67 -2.80 18.37
C GLN A 130 7.81 -3.51 17.32
N GLU A 131 8.02 -3.24 16.03
CA GLU A 131 7.32 -3.96 14.95
C GLU A 131 7.67 -5.46 14.93
N VAL A 132 8.93 -5.81 15.21
CA VAL A 132 9.35 -7.23 15.37
C VAL A 132 8.59 -7.88 16.52
N GLN A 133 8.53 -7.21 17.67
CA GLN A 133 7.90 -7.74 18.88
C GLN A 133 6.40 -8.06 18.70
N LYS A 134 5.72 -7.40 17.75
CA LYS A 134 4.32 -7.70 17.41
C LYS A 134 4.16 -9.01 16.62
N GLN A 135 5.22 -9.47 15.95
CA GLN A 135 5.19 -10.64 15.07
C GLN A 135 5.89 -11.86 15.66
N VAL A 136 6.75 -11.68 16.67
CA VAL A 136 7.51 -12.78 17.30
C VAL A 136 7.15 -12.95 18.77
N THR A 137 7.05 -14.20 19.21
CA THR A 137 6.87 -14.50 20.64
C THR A 137 8.24 -14.64 21.28
N LEU A 138 8.54 -13.79 22.26
CA LEU A 138 9.73 -13.92 23.10
C LEU A 138 9.42 -14.92 24.23
N SER A 139 10.32 -15.87 24.49
CA SER A 139 10.12 -16.81 25.61
C SER A 139 10.25 -16.06 26.95
N GLU A 140 9.47 -16.46 27.96
CA GLU A 140 9.50 -15.83 29.30
C GLU A 140 10.87 -15.93 29.99
N ASN A 141 11.72 -16.88 29.56
CA ASN A 141 13.09 -17.08 30.06
C ASN A 141 14.18 -16.56 29.11
N GLY A 142 13.80 -15.98 27.98
CA GLY A 142 14.68 -15.45 26.95
C GLY A 142 15.09 -14.00 27.24
N ALA A 143 16.18 -13.56 26.60
CA ALA A 143 16.65 -12.19 26.72
C ALA A 143 15.57 -11.19 26.29
N SER A 144 15.06 -10.38 27.22
CA SER A 144 14.02 -9.36 27.01
C SER A 144 14.48 -8.13 26.20
N LYS A 145 15.62 -8.24 25.49
CA LYS A 145 16.22 -7.16 24.69
C LYS A 145 16.52 -7.65 23.28
N LEU A 146 15.76 -7.13 22.33
CA LEU A 146 16.02 -7.28 20.90
C LEU A 146 17.23 -6.42 20.50
N ARG A 147 18.04 -6.91 19.55
CA ARG A 147 19.17 -6.17 18.98
C ARG A 147 19.14 -6.27 17.47
N TYR A 148 19.46 -5.16 16.81
CA TYR A 148 19.64 -5.13 15.36
C TYR A 148 21.09 -5.49 15.02
N ALA A 149 21.28 -6.40 14.06
CA ALA A 149 22.59 -6.75 13.51
C ALA A 149 22.55 -6.60 11.98
N GLY A 150 23.40 -5.72 11.43
CA GLY A 150 23.59 -5.62 9.99
C GLY A 150 24.65 -6.61 9.52
N ARG A 151 24.32 -7.49 8.55
CA ARG A 151 25.35 -8.23 7.80
C ARG A 151 25.64 -7.48 6.50
N LEU A 152 26.90 -7.06 6.34
CA LEU A 152 27.45 -6.65 5.06
C LEU A 152 28.13 -7.88 4.45
N CYS A 153 27.45 -8.55 3.53
CA CYS A 153 28.09 -9.56 2.69
C CYS A 153 28.66 -8.84 1.47
N ALA A 154 29.99 -8.79 1.35
CA ALA A 154 30.63 -8.41 0.09
C ALA A 154 30.26 -9.46 -0.96
N ALA A 155 29.73 -9.03 -2.11
CA ALA A 155 29.58 -9.90 -3.25
C ALA A 155 30.98 -10.33 -3.74
N PRO A 156 31.17 -11.59 -4.17
CA PRO A 156 32.45 -12.07 -4.71
C PRO A 156 32.86 -11.35 -5.99
#